data_AF-A0A9D2R874-F1
#
_entry.id   AF-A0A9D2R874-F1
#
_cell.length_a   1.000
_cell.length_b   1.000
_cell.length_c   1.000
_cell.angle_alpha   90.00
_cell.angle_beta   90.00
_cell.angle_gamma   90.00
#
_symmetry.space_group_name_H-M   'P 1'
#
loop_
_entity.id
_entity.type
_entity.pdbx_description
1 polymer ?
#
loop_
_entity_poly.entity_id
_entity_poly.type
_entity_poly.pdbx_seq_one_letter_code
_entity_poly.pdbx_strand_id
1 'polypeptide(L)'
;MFQFQNRKEMEALSEALEKLINGEAPETAGISQDTLPSKVRSQILRLGEIMKAKDQALGKEKEEIRGMIADTAHQLRTPLANMESYLELLETMDWEEKERENYLLALRESQEKIRFLTEGLIKMARLESRIIQIRKEARDLQETLLESILQVKKEAEEKHIEIRLEMK
;
A
#
# COMPACT_ATOMS: atom_id res chain seq x y z
N MET A 1 42.01 -1.15 39.43
CA MET A 1 40.55 -0.84 39.41
C MET A 1 40.06 -0.43 38.02
N PHE A 2 40.64 0.58 37.36
CA PHE A 2 40.18 1.09 36.05
C PHE A 2 40.05 0.05 34.92
N GLN A 3 41.01 -0.89 34.79
CA GLN A 3 40.96 -1.92 33.74
C GLN A 3 39.84 -2.95 33.94
N PHE A 4 39.41 -3.19 35.18
CA PHE A 4 38.35 -4.15 35.49
C PHE A 4 36.96 -3.59 35.17
N GLN A 5 36.78 -2.28 35.32
CA GLN A 5 35.54 -1.57 35.00
C GLN A 5 35.29 -1.51 33.48
N ASN A 6 36.34 -1.19 32.70
CA ASN A 6 36.24 -1.20 31.23
C ASN A 6 35.91 -2.59 30.66
N ARG A 7 36.44 -3.66 31.26
CA ARG A 7 36.12 -5.03 30.81
C ARG A 7 34.64 -5.38 31.04
N LYS A 8 34.10 -5.08 32.21
CA LYS A 8 32.68 -5.29 32.52
C LYS A 8 31.75 -4.50 31.61
N GLU A 9 32.12 -3.26 31.28
CA GLU A 9 31.35 -2.43 30.34
C GLU A 9 31.38 -3.02 28.91
N MET A 10 32.51 -3.54 28.46
CA MET A 10 32.60 -4.22 27.15
C MET A 10 31.82 -5.53 27.10
N GLU A 11 31.84 -6.33 28.17
CA GLU A 11 31.02 -7.55 28.28
C GLU A 11 29.53 -7.20 28.21
N ALA A 12 29.09 -6.14 28.90
CA ALA A 12 27.70 -5.66 28.84
C ALA A 12 27.30 -5.10 27.46
N LEU A 13 28.21 -4.44 26.75
CA LEU A 13 27.97 -3.99 25.37
C LEU A 13 27.81 -5.17 24.41
N SER A 14 28.65 -6.21 24.56
CA SER A 14 28.56 -7.44 23.76
C SER A 14 27.23 -8.14 24.00
N GLU A 15 26.80 -8.26 25.25
CA GLU A 15 25.51 -8.87 25.60
C GLU A 15 24.33 -8.07 25.03
N ALA A 16 24.37 -6.74 25.11
CA ALA A 16 23.34 -5.88 24.53
C ALA A 16 23.28 -5.99 23.00
N LEU A 17 24.43 -6.11 22.33
CA LEU A 17 24.50 -6.36 20.89
C LEU A 17 23.97 -7.74 20.51
N GLU A 18 24.32 -8.77 21.29
CA GLU A 18 23.86 -10.15 21.05
C GLU A 18 22.34 -10.25 21.21
N LYS A 19 21.77 -9.64 22.26
CA LYS A 19 20.31 -9.50 22.42
C LYS A 19 19.67 -8.80 21.21
N LEU A 20 20.25 -7.69 20.75
CA LEU A 20 19.75 -6.94 19.60
C LEU A 20 19.84 -7.74 18.28
N ILE A 21 20.91 -8.50 18.07
CA ILE A 21 21.07 -9.40 16.91
C ILE A 21 20.01 -10.50 16.93
N ASN A 22 19.66 -11.00 18.12
CA ASN A 22 18.62 -12.00 18.32
C ASN A 22 17.19 -11.43 18.30
N GLY A 23 17.03 -10.11 18.10
CA GLY A 23 15.73 -9.44 18.06
C GLY A 23 15.11 -9.16 19.44
N GLU A 24 15.89 -9.30 20.51
CA GLU A 24 15.48 -9.01 21.88
C GLU A 24 15.79 -7.56 22.26
N ALA A 25 14.98 -7.00 23.18
CA ALA A 25 15.21 -5.65 23.66
C ALA A 25 16.38 -5.61 24.66
N PRO A 26 17.47 -4.86 24.39
CA PRO A 26 18.55 -4.71 25.35
C PRO A 26 18.10 -3.98 26.63
N GLU A 27 18.58 -4.44 27.79
CA GLU A 27 18.22 -3.89 29.09
C GLU A 27 18.73 -2.45 29.30
N THR A 28 17.89 -1.60 29.88
CA THR A 28 18.09 -0.14 30.02
C THR A 28 18.79 0.29 31.32
N ALA A 29 19.28 -0.64 32.15
CA ALA A 29 19.75 -0.29 33.48
C ALA A 29 21.06 0.53 33.47
N GLY A 30 20.99 1.80 33.87
CA GLY A 30 22.12 2.64 34.31
C GLY A 30 22.83 3.45 33.22
N ILE A 31 22.35 4.66 32.95
CA ILE A 31 23.17 5.71 32.30
C ILE A 31 23.93 6.40 33.42
N SER A 32 25.21 6.06 33.60
CA SER A 32 26.03 6.82 34.53
C SER A 32 27.47 6.86 34.05
N GLN A 33 27.93 8.10 33.87
CA GLN A 33 29.23 8.59 33.41
C GLN A 33 29.35 8.81 31.89
N ASP A 34 29.88 10.00 31.58
CA ASP A 34 30.09 10.58 30.25
C ASP A 34 31.32 9.94 29.56
N THR A 35 31.33 8.61 29.49
CA THR A 35 32.42 7.79 28.98
C THR A 35 32.09 7.26 27.58
N LEU A 36 33.12 6.88 26.81
CA LEU A 36 32.95 6.30 25.48
C LEU A 36 32.04 5.04 25.49
N PRO A 37 32.16 4.10 26.44
CA PRO A 37 31.26 2.94 26.52
C PRO A 37 29.79 3.31 26.73
N SER A 38 29.50 4.33 27.54
CA SER A 38 28.14 4.85 27.72
C SER A 38 27.55 5.40 26.42
N LYS A 39 28.35 6.09 25.59
CA LYS A 39 27.93 6.57 24.26
C LYS A 39 27.62 5.43 23.31
N VAL A 40 28.49 4.41 23.24
CA VAL A 40 28.25 3.21 22.40
C VAL A 40 27.00 2.48 22.86
N ARG A 41 26.78 2.35 24.18
CA ARG A 41 25.56 1.78 24.73
C ARG A 41 24.31 2.53 24.28
N SER A 42 24.33 3.86 24.37
CA SER A 42 23.21 4.70 23.92
C SER A 42 22.92 4.50 22.43
N GLN A 43 23.96 4.38 21.59
CA GLN A 43 23.80 4.08 20.16
C GLN A 43 23.16 2.71 19.91
N ILE A 44 23.54 1.68 20.66
CA ILE A 44 22.94 0.33 20.57
C ILE A 44 21.47 0.36 20.97
N LEU A 45 21.13 1.03 22.08
CA LEU A 45 19.74 1.18 22.51
C LEU A 45 18.89 1.89 21.44
N ARG A 46 19.40 3.01 20.88
CA ARG A 46 18.74 3.75 19.80
C ARG A 46 18.58 2.92 18.53
N LEU A 47 19.57 2.09 18.19
CA LEU A 47 19.47 1.16 17.07
C LEU A 47 18.35 0.14 17.31
N GLY A 48 18.23 -0.40 18.53
CA GLY A 48 17.16 -1.31 18.91
C GLY A 48 15.78 -0.68 18.79
N GLU A 49 15.63 0.58 19.20
CA GLU A 49 14.39 1.34 19.01
C GLU A 49 14.04 1.52 17.52
N ILE A 50 15.03 1.89 16.69
CA ILE A 50 14.84 2.04 15.24
C ILE A 50 14.45 0.71 14.59
N MET A 51 15.11 -0.39 14.96
CA MET A 51 14.79 -1.73 14.44
C MET A 51 13.37 -2.15 14.83
N LYS A 52 13.00 -2.00 16.11
CA LYS A 52 11.64 -2.29 16.58
C LYS A 52 10.59 -1.46 15.84
N ALA A 53 10.82 -0.16 15.65
CA ALA A 53 9.92 0.70 14.90
C ALA A 53 9.80 0.25 13.43
N LYS A 54 10.91 -0.16 12.81
CA LYS A 54 10.93 -0.69 11.45
C LYS A 54 10.17 -2.01 11.34
N ASP A 55 10.35 -2.93 12.28
CA ASP A 55 9.65 -4.21 12.28
C ASP A 55 8.14 -4.03 12.48
N GLN A 56 7.74 -3.09 13.35
CA GLN A 56 6.34 -2.71 13.50
C GLN A 56 5.77 -2.09 12.22
N ALA A 57 6.53 -1.22 11.55
CA ALA A 57 6.13 -0.64 10.27
C ALA A 57 5.97 -1.70 9.17
N LEU A 58 6.93 -2.63 9.05
CA LEU A 58 6.87 -3.76 8.12
C LEU A 58 5.67 -4.68 8.41
N GLY A 59 5.40 -4.94 9.69
CA GLY A 59 4.24 -5.73 10.11
C GLY A 59 2.93 -5.05 9.72
N LYS A 60 2.84 -3.72 9.90
CA LYS A 60 1.68 -2.93 9.50
C LYS A 60 1.49 -2.90 7.98
N GLU A 61 2.55 -2.64 7.22
CA GLU A 61 2.54 -2.65 5.75
C GLU A 61 2.05 -4.00 5.22
N LYS A 62 2.55 -5.11 5.77
CA LYS A 62 2.09 -6.47 5.41
C LYS A 62 0.60 -6.69 5.69
N GLU A 63 0.08 -6.16 6.79
CA GLU A 63 -1.33 -6.29 7.13
C GLU A 63 -2.21 -5.42 6.24
N GLU A 64 -1.77 -4.21 5.89
CA GLU A 64 -2.44 -3.34 4.92
C GLU A 64 -2.53 -4.02 3.54
N ILE A 65 -1.45 -4.63 3.04
CA ILE A 65 -1.46 -5.40 1.79
C ILE A 65 -2.47 -6.55 1.85
N ARG A 66 -2.47 -7.32 2.95
CA ARG A 66 -3.40 -8.45 3.13
C ARG A 66 -4.85 -7.99 3.13
N GLY A 67 -5.14 -6.89 3.84
CA GLY A 67 -6.46 -6.26 3.85
C GLY A 67 -6.90 -5.87 2.44
N MET A 68 -6.04 -5.16 1.70
CA MET A 68 -6.34 -4.74 0.33
C MET A 68 -6.60 -5.93 -0.62
N ILE A 69 -5.84 -7.02 -0.51
CA ILE A 69 -6.06 -8.24 -1.29
C ILE A 69 -7.42 -8.85 -0.94
N ALA A 70 -7.74 -8.96 0.35
CA ALA A 70 -9.02 -9.50 0.80
C ALA A 70 -10.20 -8.65 0.30
N ASP A 71 -10.11 -7.33 0.44
CA ASP A 71 -11.13 -6.39 -0.03
C ASP A 71 -11.32 -6.47 -1.55
N THR A 72 -10.22 -6.51 -2.32
CA THR A 72 -10.28 -6.66 -3.78
C THR A 72 -10.94 -7.99 -4.17
N ALA A 73 -10.60 -9.09 -3.48
CA ALA A 73 -11.22 -10.38 -3.73
C ALA A 73 -12.73 -10.37 -3.42
N HIS A 74 -13.15 -9.72 -2.34
CA HIS A 74 -14.56 -9.51 -2.03
C HIS A 74 -15.26 -8.67 -3.11
N GLN A 75 -14.65 -7.58 -3.56
CA GLN A 75 -15.19 -6.72 -4.60
C GLN A 75 -15.29 -7.41 -5.95
N LEU A 76 -14.42 -8.37 -6.25
CA LEU A 76 -14.47 -9.17 -7.48
C LEU A 76 -15.59 -10.21 -7.50
N ARG A 77 -16.00 -10.76 -6.34
CA ARG A 77 -17.07 -11.78 -6.28
C ARG A 77 -18.41 -11.25 -6.80
N THR A 78 -18.75 -10.01 -6.47
CA THR A 78 -20.03 -9.41 -6.84
C THR A 78 -20.22 -9.28 -8.37
N PRO A 79 -19.34 -8.62 -9.13
CA PRO A 79 -19.49 -8.54 -10.58
C PRO A 79 -19.37 -9.92 -11.25
N LEU A 80 -18.60 -10.85 -10.68
CA LEU A 80 -18.53 -12.22 -11.20
C LEU A 80 -19.86 -12.97 -11.05
N ALA A 81 -20.47 -12.94 -9.86
CA ALA A 81 -21.77 -13.56 -9.62
C ALA A 81 -22.88 -12.93 -10.48
N ASN A 82 -22.81 -11.60 -10.71
CA ASN A 82 -23.73 -10.92 -11.62
C ASN A 82 -23.57 -11.43 -13.06
N MET A 83 -22.34 -11.61 -13.53
CA MET A 83 -22.12 -12.16 -14.87
C MET A 83 -22.68 -13.57 -15.01
N GLU A 84 -22.40 -14.45 -14.04
CA GLU A 84 -22.90 -15.82 -14.04
C GLU A 84 -24.44 -15.82 -14.11
N SER A 85 -25.09 -14.99 -13.30
CA SER A 85 -26.56 -14.85 -13.30
C SER A 85 -27.10 -14.34 -14.64
N TYR A 86 -26.47 -13.32 -15.25
CA TYR A 86 -26.93 -12.79 -16.55
C TYR A 86 -26.68 -13.76 -17.69
N LEU A 87 -25.59 -14.54 -17.66
CA LEU A 87 -25.35 -15.61 -18.62
C LEU A 87 -26.41 -16.71 -18.49
N GLU A 88 -26.72 -17.15 -17.27
CA GLU A 88 -27.76 -18.15 -17.02
C GLU A 88 -29.13 -17.68 -17.53
N LEU A 89 -29.50 -16.42 -17.27
CA LEU A 89 -30.73 -15.83 -17.79
C LEU A 89 -30.75 -15.82 -19.33
N LEU A 90 -29.66 -15.40 -19.96
CA LEU A 90 -29.53 -15.36 -21.43
C LEU A 90 -29.59 -16.74 -22.07
N GLU A 91 -29.17 -17.80 -21.37
CA GLU A 91 -29.19 -19.18 -21.85
C GLU A 91 -30.54 -19.88 -21.66
N THR A 92 -31.33 -19.48 -20.66
CA THR A 92 -32.51 -20.25 -20.21
C THR A 92 -33.86 -19.72 -20.72
N MET A 93 -33.93 -18.49 -21.23
CA MET A 93 -35.19 -17.88 -21.68
C MET A 93 -35.08 -17.29 -23.08
N ASP A 94 -36.21 -17.30 -23.80
CA ASP A 94 -36.38 -16.50 -25.02
C ASP A 94 -36.73 -15.07 -24.61
N TRP A 95 -35.82 -14.14 -24.89
CA TRP A 95 -35.95 -12.73 -24.54
C TRP A 95 -36.36 -11.91 -25.76
N GLU A 96 -37.12 -10.84 -25.54
CA GLU A 96 -37.22 -9.79 -26.56
C GLU A 96 -35.84 -9.19 -26.82
N GLU A 97 -35.58 -8.75 -28.06
CA GLU A 97 -34.26 -8.21 -28.48
C GLU A 97 -33.75 -7.12 -27.52
N LYS A 98 -34.68 -6.28 -27.01
CA LYS A 98 -34.37 -5.20 -26.07
C LYS A 98 -33.93 -5.70 -24.69
N GLU A 99 -34.54 -6.76 -24.17
CA GLU A 99 -34.16 -7.33 -22.87
C GLU A 99 -32.81 -8.03 -22.97
N ARG A 100 -32.58 -8.75 -24.08
CA ARG A 100 -31.29 -9.35 -24.40
C ARG A 100 -30.17 -8.29 -24.45
N GLU A 101 -30.42 -7.16 -25.09
CA GLU A 101 -29.47 -6.05 -25.16
C GLU A 101 -29.14 -5.48 -23.77
N ASN A 102 -30.14 -5.34 -22.89
CA ASN A 102 -29.93 -4.89 -21.51
C ASN A 102 -29.03 -5.85 -20.70
N TYR A 103 -29.22 -7.17 -20.82
CA TYR A 103 -28.36 -8.14 -20.13
C TYR A 103 -26.93 -8.14 -20.69
N LEU A 104 -26.77 -7.99 -22.01
CA LEU A 104 -25.46 -7.83 -22.63
C LEU A 104 -24.74 -6.56 -22.16
N LEU A 105 -25.48 -5.46 -21.95
CA LEU A 105 -24.94 -4.25 -21.37
C LEU A 105 -24.48 -4.47 -19.92
N ALA A 106 -25.31 -5.11 -19.08
CA ALA A 106 -24.98 -5.41 -17.70
C ALA A 106 -23.76 -6.34 -17.56
N LEU A 107 -23.57 -7.28 -18.51
CA LEU A 107 -22.37 -8.10 -18.63
C LEU A 107 -21.13 -7.25 -18.93
N ARG A 108 -21.21 -6.30 -19.88
CA ARG A 108 -20.11 -5.40 -20.21
C ARG A 108 -19.72 -4.53 -19.02
N GLU A 109 -20.69 -3.97 -18.29
CA GLU A 109 -20.42 -3.18 -17.09
C GLU A 109 -19.74 -4.00 -15.98
N SER A 110 -20.20 -5.24 -15.76
CA SER A 110 -19.57 -6.14 -14.81
C SER A 110 -18.13 -6.47 -15.22
N GLN A 111 -17.88 -6.58 -16.53
CA GLN A 111 -16.57 -6.89 -17.09
C GLN A 111 -15.61 -5.72 -16.96
N GLU A 112 -16.11 -4.50 -17.11
CA GLU A 112 -15.36 -3.29 -16.85
C GLU A 112 -14.98 -3.13 -15.38
N LYS A 113 -15.90 -3.44 -14.45
CA LYS A 113 -15.58 -3.46 -13.01
C LYS A 113 -14.45 -4.43 -12.68
N ILE A 114 -14.50 -5.65 -13.21
CA ILE A 114 -13.43 -6.65 -12.99
C ILE A 114 -12.10 -6.16 -13.55
N ARG A 115 -12.09 -5.58 -14.76
CA ARG A 115 -10.87 -5.00 -15.36
C ARG A 115 -10.31 -3.89 -14.48
N PHE A 116 -11.14 -2.94 -14.06
CA PHE A 116 -10.72 -1.82 -13.21
C PHE A 116 -10.06 -2.31 -11.91
N LEU A 117 -10.70 -3.25 -11.21
CA LEU A 117 -10.16 -3.83 -9.97
C LEU A 117 -8.83 -4.55 -10.21
N THR A 118 -8.71 -5.31 -11.30
CA THR A 118 -7.50 -6.06 -11.64
C THR A 118 -6.34 -5.13 -12.00
N GLU A 119 -6.60 -4.10 -12.80
CA GLU A 119 -5.60 -3.08 -13.14
C GLU A 119 -5.13 -2.31 -11.89
N GLY A 120 -6.05 -2.00 -10.98
CA GLY A 120 -5.74 -1.40 -9.69
C GLY A 120 -4.78 -2.26 -8.87
N LEU A 121 -5.05 -3.57 -8.77
CA LEU A 121 -4.20 -4.52 -8.04
C LEU A 121 -2.80 -4.63 -8.66
N ILE A 122 -2.69 -4.65 -9.99
CA ILE A 122 -1.39 -4.69 -10.70
C ILE A 122 -0.58 -3.42 -10.44
N LYS A 123 -1.22 -2.24 -10.51
CA LYS A 123 -0.56 -0.96 -10.22
C LYS A 123 -0.04 -0.92 -8.78
N MET A 124 -0.84 -1.41 -7.82
CA MET A 124 -0.44 -1.49 -6.43
C MET A 124 0.75 -2.43 -6.21
N ALA A 125 0.71 -3.63 -6.79
CA ALA A 125 1.83 -4.58 -6.69
C ALA A 125 3.15 -4.02 -7.27
N ARG A 126 3.06 -3.21 -8.33
CA ARG A 126 4.22 -2.51 -8.90
C ARG A 126 4.74 -1.38 -8.01
N LEU A 127 3.85 -0.72 -7.26
CA LEU A 127 4.23 0.31 -6.28
C LEU A 127 4.98 -0.31 -5.09
N GLU A 128 4.42 -1.39 -4.53
CA GLU A 128 4.99 -2.21 -3.46
C GLU A 128 6.40 -2.72 -3.79
N SER A 129 6.58 -3.29 -4.98
CA SER A 129 7.87 -3.79 -5.44
C SER A 129 8.90 -2.69 -5.78
N ARG A 130 8.57 -1.41 -5.53
CA ARG A 130 9.40 -0.23 -5.85
C ARG A 130 9.81 -0.14 -7.32
N ILE A 131 9.08 -0.84 -8.20
CA ILE A 131 9.28 -0.81 -9.65
C ILE A 131 8.83 0.55 -10.20
N ILE A 132 7.78 1.13 -9.62
CA ILE A 132 7.35 2.49 -9.94
C ILE A 132 8.31 3.49 -9.29
N GLN A 133 9.18 4.09 -10.10
CA GLN A 133 10.03 5.20 -9.67
C GLN A 133 9.37 6.53 -10.04
N ILE A 134 9.02 7.32 -9.03
CA ILE A 134 8.49 8.68 -9.24
C ILE A 134 9.62 9.56 -9.77
N ARG A 135 9.51 9.99 -11.04
CA ARG A 135 10.43 10.96 -11.64
C ARG A 135 9.81 12.34 -11.50
N LYS A 136 10.50 13.24 -10.80
CA LYS A 136 10.07 14.63 -10.66
C LYS A 136 10.53 15.40 -11.89
N GLU A 137 9.60 16.08 -12.55
CA GLU A 137 9.86 16.93 -13.71
C GLU A 137 9.14 18.27 -13.56
N ALA A 138 9.72 19.34 -14.11
CA ALA A 138 9.03 20.61 -14.22
C ALA A 138 8.03 20.50 -15.37
N ARG A 139 6.73 20.63 -15.06
CA ARG A 139 5.64 20.53 -16.02
C ARG A 139 4.64 21.65 -15.82
N ASP A 140 4.02 22.11 -16.90
CA ASP A 140 2.98 23.11 -16.85
C ASP A 140 1.70 22.51 -16.20
N LEU A 141 1.24 23.16 -15.13
CA LEU A 141 0.06 22.71 -14.40
C LEU A 141 -1.24 22.93 -15.19
N GLN A 142 -1.31 23.98 -16.02
CA GLN A 142 -2.49 24.25 -16.84
C GLN A 142 -2.65 23.13 -17.89
N GLU A 143 -1.56 22.76 -18.57
CA GLU A 143 -1.53 21.67 -19.54
C GLU A 143 -1.93 20.35 -18.89
N THR A 144 -1.37 20.05 -17.72
CA THR A 144 -1.68 18.82 -16.96
C THR A 144 -3.16 18.76 -16.57
N LEU A 145 -3.75 19.87 -16.13
CA LEU A 145 -5.17 19.97 -15.80
C LEU A 145 -6.05 19.80 -17.03
N LEU A 146 -5.69 20.45 -18.15
CA LEU A 146 -6.44 20.35 -19.40
C LEU A 146 -6.45 18.91 -19.95
N GLU A 147 -5.29 18.24 -19.98
CA GLU A 147 -5.18 16.84 -20.37
C GLU A 147 -6.06 15.93 -19.52
N SER A 148 -6.07 16.15 -18.20
CA SER A 148 -6.87 15.38 -17.26
C SER A 148 -8.38 15.56 -17.50
N ILE A 149 -8.81 16.80 -17.76
CA ILE A 149 -10.22 17.11 -18.07
C ILE A 149 -10.62 16.46 -19.40
N LEU A 150 -9.76 16.51 -20.43
CA LEU A 150 -10.03 15.92 -21.73
C LEU A 150 -10.21 14.41 -21.67
N GLN A 151 -9.49 13.71 -20.78
CA GLN A 151 -9.64 12.26 -20.58
C GLN A 151 -11.03 11.86 -20.08
N VAL A 152 -11.63 12.69 -19.22
CA VAL A 152 -12.92 12.36 -18.56
C VAL A 152 -14.11 13.08 -19.20
N LYS A 153 -13.89 13.96 -20.18
CA LYS A 153 -14.91 14.82 -20.77
C LYS A 153 -16.14 14.03 -21.26
N LYS A 154 -15.91 12.94 -21.99
CA LYS A 154 -16.99 12.11 -22.55
C LYS A 154 -17.86 11.50 -21.45
N GLU A 155 -17.24 10.91 -20.44
CA GLU A 155 -17.96 10.28 -19.31
C GLU A 155 -18.71 11.33 -18.48
N ALA A 156 -18.15 12.53 -18.34
CA ALA A 156 -18.80 13.65 -17.66
C ALA A 156 -20.05 14.13 -18.44
N GLU A 157 -19.96 14.25 -19.76
CA GLU A 157 -21.09 14.60 -20.63
C GLU A 157 -22.20 13.56 -20.57
N GLU A 158 -21.86 12.27 -20.65
CA GLU A 158 -22.81 11.15 -20.52
C GLU A 158 -23.52 11.13 -19.16
N LYS A 159 -22.87 11.63 -18.11
CA LYS A 159 -23.42 11.73 -16.75
C LYS A 159 -24.01 13.10 -16.42
N HIS A 160 -24.06 14.03 -17.38
CA HIS A 160 -24.49 15.42 -17.18
C HIS A 160 -23.75 16.16 -16.07
N ILE A 161 -22.44 15.92 -15.93
CA ILE A 161 -21.54 16.57 -14.97
C ILE A 161 -20.80 17.73 -15.66
N GLU A 162 -20.97 18.94 -15.15
CA GLU A 162 -20.24 20.13 -15.61
C GLU A 162 -18.89 20.25 -14.90
N ILE A 163 -17.79 20.28 -15.66
CA ILE A 163 -16.44 20.52 -15.13
C ILE A 163 -16.03 21.96 -15.43
N ARG A 164 -15.82 22.76 -14.37
CA ARG A 164 -15.31 24.13 -14.46
C ARG A 164 -13.88 24.20 -13.95
N LEU A 165 -13.01 24.82 -14.73
CA LEU A 165 -11.62 25.10 -14.37
C LEU A 165 -11.48 26.59 -14.06
N GLU A 166 -11.19 26.92 -12.80
CA GLU A 166 -10.87 28.29 -12.37
C GLU A 166 -9.38 28.39 -12.09
N MET A 167 -8.69 29.28 -12.82
CA MET A 167 -7.26 29.53 -12.65
C MET A 167 -7.07 30.96 -12.12
N LYS A 168 -6.23 31.12 -11.10
CA LYS A 168 -5.82 32.41 -10.55
C LYS A 168 -4.60 32.97 -11.25
#